data_AF-A0A5C7R4C6-F1
#
_entry.id   AF-A0A5C7R4C6-F1
#
_cell.length_a   1.000
_cell.length_b   1.000
_cell.length_c   1.000
_cell.angle_alpha   90.00
_cell.angle_beta   90.00
_cell.angle_gamma   90.00
#
_symmetry.space_group_name_H-M   'P 1'
#
loop_
_entity.id
_entity.type
_entity.pdbx_description
1 polymer ?
#
loop_
_entity_poly.entity_id
_entity_poly.type
_entity_poly.pdbx_seq_one_letter_code
_entity_poly.pdbx_strand_id
1 'polypeptide(L)'
;HDAGDGWLGAAALHEYNVGAACGSYWSGAKDAAGIPDAMLAVGTPHGYAVLTVKPGGDYALAWHNARDATDSQIGLHAPKVLRRGAYPAWGVFANVYMGMDDTRVEYRVDDGEWMPMKQVLQPDPALLVENMRDDLAEALRGYDRSPEAEPSPHLWRAALPTKLEAGEHRIEVRAFDRWRGEVRASAAYRLEEARP
;
A
#
# COMPACT_ATOMS: atom_id res chain seq x y z
N HIS A 1 -12.49 -16.71 10.94
CA HIS A 1 -13.23 -17.33 12.05
C HIS A 1 -12.96 -18.81 12.11
N ASP A 2 -12.47 -19.26 13.26
CA ASP A 2 -12.32 -20.69 13.59
C ASP A 2 -12.98 -21.02 14.94
N ALA A 3 -12.71 -22.21 15.48
CA ALA A 3 -13.27 -22.64 16.76
C ALA A 3 -12.93 -21.70 17.93
N GLY A 4 -11.80 -20.99 17.87
CA GLY A 4 -11.39 -19.97 18.84
C GLY A 4 -12.27 -18.71 18.80
N ASP A 5 -12.85 -18.39 17.64
CA ASP A 5 -13.82 -17.30 17.45
C ASP A 5 -15.28 -17.75 17.69
N GLY A 6 -15.48 -19.01 18.11
CA GLY A 6 -16.82 -19.60 18.32
C GLY A 6 -17.47 -20.16 17.04
N TRP A 7 -16.74 -20.24 15.93
CA TRP A 7 -17.22 -20.84 14.69
C TRP A 7 -17.26 -22.38 14.78
N LEU A 8 -18.42 -22.97 14.48
CA LEU A 8 -18.67 -24.42 14.61
C LEU A 8 -18.58 -25.19 13.28
N GLY A 9 -18.17 -24.53 12.19
CA GLY A 9 -18.06 -25.18 10.87
C GLY A 9 -16.84 -26.10 10.77
N ALA A 10 -16.92 -27.09 9.89
CA ALA A 10 -15.84 -28.05 9.66
C ALA A 10 -14.57 -27.43 9.04
N ALA A 11 -14.69 -26.26 8.40
CA ALA A 11 -13.59 -25.47 7.87
C ALA A 11 -13.72 -24.02 8.34
N ALA A 12 -12.63 -23.26 8.31
CA ALA A 12 -12.63 -21.85 8.69
C ALA A 12 -13.66 -21.04 7.87
N LEU A 13 -14.40 -20.16 8.53
CA LEU A 13 -15.23 -19.17 7.86
C LEU A 13 -14.36 -17.95 7.53
N HIS A 14 -14.34 -17.60 6.24
CA HIS A 14 -13.70 -16.38 5.76
C HIS A 14 -14.77 -15.29 5.63
N GLU A 15 -14.61 -14.23 6.42
CA GLU A 15 -15.42 -13.02 6.32
C GLU A 15 -14.65 -11.98 5.50
N TYR A 16 -15.33 -11.34 4.56
CA TYR A 16 -14.77 -10.25 3.78
C TYR A 16 -15.66 -9.02 3.87
N ASN A 17 -15.15 -7.99 4.56
CA ASN A 17 -15.77 -6.68 4.62
C ASN A 17 -15.18 -5.82 3.50
N VAL A 18 -15.99 -5.56 2.48
CA VAL A 18 -15.57 -4.77 1.32
C VAL A 18 -15.51 -3.28 1.68
N GLY A 19 -14.45 -2.61 1.24
CA GLY A 19 -14.34 -1.16 1.35
C GLY A 19 -15.49 -0.47 0.61
N ALA A 20 -15.95 0.67 1.12
CA ALA A 20 -16.98 1.45 0.46
C ALA A 20 -16.50 1.86 -0.94
N ALA A 21 -17.31 1.62 -1.98
CA ALA A 21 -16.93 1.95 -3.35
C ALA A 21 -16.71 3.46 -3.59
N CYS A 22 -17.36 4.30 -2.78
CA CYS A 22 -17.14 5.75 -2.75
C CYS A 22 -15.86 6.17 -1.98
N GLY A 23 -15.06 5.22 -1.49
CA GLY A 23 -13.87 5.51 -0.71
C GLY A 23 -14.21 6.25 0.58
N SER A 24 -13.51 7.34 0.84
CA SER A 24 -13.81 8.31 1.89
C SER A 24 -14.99 9.23 1.55
N TYR A 25 -16.12 8.66 1.11
CA TYR A 25 -17.33 9.40 0.76
C TYR A 25 -17.13 10.47 -0.33
N TRP A 26 -16.30 10.18 -1.35
CA TRP A 26 -15.92 11.13 -2.39
C TRP A 26 -15.25 12.40 -1.85
N SER A 27 -14.47 12.27 -0.77
CA SER A 27 -13.64 13.37 -0.25
C SER A 27 -12.22 13.35 -0.85
N GLY A 28 -11.41 14.35 -0.51
CA GLY A 28 -10.01 14.44 -0.94
C GLY A 28 -9.78 15.42 -2.09
N ALA A 29 -8.52 15.49 -2.52
CA ALA A 29 -8.14 16.40 -3.60
C ALA A 29 -8.71 15.88 -4.92
N LYS A 30 -9.24 16.80 -5.73
CA LYS A 30 -9.77 16.45 -7.05
C LYS A 30 -8.65 16.26 -8.06
N ASP A 31 -8.78 15.23 -8.89
CA ASP A 31 -7.93 15.03 -10.06
C ASP A 31 -8.26 16.02 -11.19
N ALA A 32 -7.55 15.89 -12.32
CA ALA A 32 -7.76 16.75 -13.50
C ALA A 32 -9.16 16.62 -14.13
N ALA A 33 -9.90 15.55 -13.84
CA ALA A 33 -11.28 15.36 -14.27
C ALA A 33 -12.30 15.89 -13.23
N GLY A 34 -11.83 16.47 -12.13
CA GLY A 34 -12.68 16.99 -11.05
C GLY A 34 -13.20 15.91 -10.10
N ILE A 35 -12.66 14.69 -10.17
CA ILE A 35 -13.07 13.55 -9.35
C ILE A 35 -12.16 13.49 -8.12
N PRO A 36 -12.71 13.46 -6.89
CA PRO A 36 -11.92 13.31 -5.67
C PRO A 36 -11.12 12.00 -5.66
N ASP A 37 -9.92 12.03 -5.09
CA ASP A 37 -9.09 10.82 -4.93
C ASP A 37 -9.79 9.71 -4.14
N ALA A 38 -10.68 10.09 -3.22
CA ALA A 38 -11.45 9.24 -2.33
C ALA A 38 -10.62 8.13 -1.65
N MET A 39 -9.38 8.42 -1.29
CA MET A 39 -8.50 7.45 -0.64
C MET A 39 -9.13 6.93 0.67
N LEU A 40 -9.15 5.60 0.88
CA LEU A 40 -9.62 5.03 2.15
C LEU A 40 -8.64 5.41 3.28
N ALA A 41 -9.12 5.50 4.52
CA ALA A 41 -8.33 5.90 5.69
C ALA A 41 -7.06 5.06 5.93
N VAL A 42 -7.05 3.82 5.44
CA VAL A 42 -5.91 2.88 5.49
C VAL A 42 -4.95 2.98 4.29
N GLY A 43 -5.10 4.00 3.43
CA GLY A 43 -4.23 4.25 2.27
C GLY A 43 -4.50 3.39 1.02
N THR A 44 -5.60 2.64 1.00
CA THR A 44 -6.05 1.92 -0.20
C THR A 44 -6.91 2.85 -1.09
N PRO A 45 -6.63 2.97 -2.40
CA PRO A 45 -7.48 3.73 -3.31
C PRO A 45 -8.92 3.21 -3.29
N HIS A 46 -9.91 4.09 -3.49
CA HIS A 46 -11.28 3.63 -3.70
C HIS A 46 -11.37 2.70 -4.93
N GLY A 47 -12.37 1.84 -4.92
CA GLY A 47 -12.43 0.74 -5.88
C GLY A 47 -13.61 -0.17 -5.68
N TYR A 48 -13.50 -1.37 -6.23
CA TYR A 48 -14.52 -2.40 -6.11
C TYR A 48 -13.86 -3.77 -5.96
N ALA A 49 -14.59 -4.70 -5.36
CA ALA A 49 -14.17 -6.09 -5.24
C ALA A 49 -14.96 -6.99 -6.20
N VAL A 50 -14.28 -7.99 -6.74
CA VAL A 50 -14.89 -9.09 -7.50
C VAL A 50 -14.77 -10.37 -6.70
N LEU A 51 -15.91 -10.96 -6.37
CA LEU A 51 -16.01 -12.31 -5.82
C LEU A 51 -16.36 -13.29 -6.95
N THR A 52 -15.44 -14.20 -7.22
CA THR A 52 -15.69 -15.34 -8.11
C THR A 52 -16.00 -16.57 -7.29
N VAL A 53 -17.23 -17.08 -7.39
CA VAL A 53 -17.64 -18.34 -6.75
C VAL A 53 -17.48 -19.48 -7.76
N LYS A 54 -16.78 -20.53 -7.35
CA LYS A 54 -16.48 -21.71 -8.18
C LYS A 54 -17.34 -22.90 -7.73
N PRO A 55 -17.54 -23.92 -8.59
CA PRO A 55 -18.14 -25.18 -8.18
C PRO A 55 -17.42 -25.77 -6.97
N GLY A 56 -18.16 -26.43 -6.07
CA GLY A 56 -17.58 -27.05 -4.87
C GLY A 56 -17.32 -26.10 -3.70
N GLY A 57 -17.69 -24.82 -3.80
CA GLY A 57 -17.58 -23.86 -2.70
C GLY A 57 -16.25 -23.09 -2.65
N ASP A 58 -15.35 -23.38 -3.58
CA ASP A 58 -14.13 -22.59 -3.77
C ASP A 58 -14.48 -21.17 -4.24
N TYR A 59 -13.62 -20.21 -3.91
CA TYR A 59 -13.82 -18.83 -4.33
C TYR A 59 -12.51 -18.06 -4.53
N ALA A 60 -12.61 -16.94 -5.23
CA ALA A 60 -11.52 -15.97 -5.38
C ALA A 60 -12.03 -14.55 -5.14
N LEU A 61 -11.22 -13.75 -4.44
CA LEU A 61 -11.47 -12.33 -4.20
C LEU A 61 -10.40 -11.51 -4.94
N ALA A 62 -10.82 -10.41 -5.55
CA ALA A 62 -9.91 -9.47 -6.21
C ALA A 62 -10.39 -8.04 -5.94
N TRP A 63 -9.51 -7.19 -5.42
CA TRP A 63 -9.74 -5.74 -5.34
C TRP A 63 -9.24 -5.08 -6.62
N HIS A 64 -9.98 -4.07 -7.08
CA HIS A 64 -9.66 -3.26 -8.24
C HIS A 64 -9.80 -1.78 -7.86
N ASN A 65 -8.70 -1.04 -7.98
CA ASN A 65 -8.74 0.40 -7.82
C ASN A 65 -9.60 1.01 -8.93
N ALA A 66 -10.45 1.95 -8.58
CA ALA A 66 -11.27 2.66 -9.56
C ALA A 66 -10.35 3.41 -10.53
N ARG A 67 -10.65 3.30 -11.82
CA ARG A 67 -9.94 4.02 -12.91
C ARG A 67 -8.44 3.72 -13.02
N ASP A 68 -8.00 2.60 -12.46
CA ASP A 68 -6.63 2.11 -12.62
C ASP A 68 -6.59 1.01 -13.70
N ALA A 69 -6.25 1.40 -14.93
CA ALA A 69 -6.13 0.47 -16.05
C ALA A 69 -4.99 -0.54 -15.87
N THR A 70 -4.05 -0.27 -14.96
CA THR A 70 -2.92 -1.18 -14.67
C THR A 70 -3.23 -2.19 -13.59
N ASP A 71 -4.39 -2.07 -12.93
CA ASP A 71 -4.84 -2.93 -11.83
C ASP A 71 -3.78 -3.06 -10.72
N SER A 72 -3.24 -1.92 -10.27
CA SER A 72 -2.18 -1.87 -9.26
C SER A 72 -2.64 -2.50 -7.96
N GLN A 73 -1.83 -3.44 -7.44
CA GLN A 73 -2.12 -4.14 -6.17
C GLN A 73 -1.21 -3.70 -5.02
N ILE A 74 -0.23 -2.83 -5.29
CA ILE A 74 0.72 -2.34 -4.30
C ILE A 74 0.91 -0.83 -4.44
N GLY A 75 0.58 -0.08 -3.39
CA GLY A 75 0.96 1.31 -3.22
C GLY A 75 2.35 1.42 -2.60
N LEU A 76 3.29 2.11 -3.26
CA LEU A 76 4.64 2.30 -2.74
C LEU A 76 4.85 3.73 -2.25
N HIS A 77 5.45 3.85 -1.07
CA HIS A 77 6.00 5.11 -0.58
C HIS A 77 7.46 4.93 -0.18
N ALA A 78 8.33 5.80 -0.69
CA ALA A 78 9.75 5.80 -0.36
C ALA A 78 10.31 7.25 -0.34
N PRO A 79 11.34 7.53 0.46
CA PRO A 79 12.12 8.75 0.34
C PRO A 79 12.66 8.89 -1.09
N LYS A 80 12.58 10.09 -1.66
CA LYS A 80 13.14 10.37 -3.00
C LYS A 80 14.67 10.47 -2.99
N VAL A 81 15.24 10.99 -1.91
CA VAL A 81 16.69 11.22 -1.76
C VAL A 81 17.11 10.84 -0.35
N LEU A 82 18.24 10.15 -0.23
CA LEU A 82 18.92 9.86 1.03
C LEU A 82 20.41 10.19 0.89
N ARG A 83 21.06 10.55 2.00
CA ARG A 83 22.51 10.70 2.03
C ARG A 83 23.18 9.32 1.96
N ARG A 84 24.17 9.15 1.10
CA ARG A 84 25.03 7.97 1.08
C ARG A 84 25.74 7.80 2.44
N GLY A 85 25.72 6.58 2.97
CA GLY A 85 26.22 6.26 4.30
C GLY A 85 25.37 6.81 5.46
N ALA A 86 24.14 7.27 5.21
CA ALA A 86 23.21 7.59 6.29
C ALA A 86 22.86 6.34 7.10
N TYR A 87 22.52 6.54 8.38
CA TYR A 87 21.98 5.47 9.21
C TYR A 87 20.72 4.89 8.54
N PRO A 88 20.60 3.56 8.35
CA PRO A 88 19.53 2.94 7.57
C PRO A 88 18.22 2.87 8.36
N ALA A 89 17.71 4.04 8.78
CA ALA A 89 16.44 4.18 9.49
C ALA A 89 15.26 4.41 8.56
N TRP A 90 15.46 4.98 7.37
CA TRP A 90 14.39 5.30 6.43
C TRP A 90 14.23 4.20 5.37
N GLY A 91 13.01 4.04 4.88
CA GLY A 91 12.63 2.81 4.18
C GLY A 91 11.54 3.00 3.16
N VAL A 92 11.34 1.95 2.37
CA VAL A 92 10.18 1.78 1.51
C VAL A 92 9.05 1.18 2.33
N PHE A 93 7.86 1.71 2.10
CA PHE A 93 6.58 1.15 2.53
C PHE A 93 5.85 0.60 1.32
N ALA A 94 5.24 -0.57 1.50
CA ALA A 94 4.41 -1.24 0.52
C ALA A 94 3.04 -1.53 1.14
N ASN A 95 2.03 -0.81 0.68
CA ASN A 95 0.64 -1.06 0.99
C ASN A 95 0.12 -2.09 -0.02
N VAL A 96 0.02 -3.36 0.38
CA VAL A 96 -0.44 -4.44 -0.49
C VAL A 96 -1.95 -4.55 -0.35
N TYR A 97 -2.69 -4.08 -1.34
CA TYR A 97 -4.15 -4.09 -1.28
C TYR A 97 -4.64 -5.53 -1.17
N MET A 98 -5.55 -5.79 -0.22
CA MET A 98 -6.00 -7.15 0.16
C MET A 98 -4.93 -8.05 0.81
N GLY A 99 -3.79 -7.49 1.22
CA GLY A 99 -2.78 -8.21 1.98
C GLY A 99 -3.32 -8.74 3.31
N MET A 100 -2.97 -9.98 3.63
CA MET A 100 -3.30 -10.69 4.86
C MET A 100 -2.04 -10.85 5.73
N ASP A 101 -2.21 -11.24 6.99
CA ASP A 101 -1.10 -11.43 7.94
C ASP A 101 -0.08 -12.50 7.50
N ASP A 102 -0.50 -13.46 6.68
CA ASP A 102 0.35 -14.49 6.09
C ASP A 102 0.91 -14.11 4.71
N THR A 103 0.63 -12.90 4.21
CA THR A 103 1.12 -12.45 2.90
C THR A 103 2.62 -12.25 2.95
N ARG A 104 3.33 -13.04 2.14
CA ARG A 104 4.76 -12.86 1.92
C ARG A 104 4.98 -11.63 1.04
N VAL A 105 5.77 -10.68 1.53
CA VAL A 105 6.17 -9.48 0.80
C VAL A 105 7.68 -9.35 0.85
N GLU A 106 8.28 -9.12 -0.31
CA GLU A 106 9.72 -9.02 -0.48
C GLU A 106 10.06 -7.79 -1.30
N TYR A 107 11.25 -7.24 -1.06
CA TYR A 107 11.81 -6.15 -1.85
C TYR A 107 13.24 -6.45 -2.28
N ARG A 108 13.68 -5.83 -3.36
CA ARG A 108 15.09 -5.73 -3.72
C ARG A 108 15.41 -4.32 -4.19
N VAL A 109 16.70 -3.99 -4.18
CA VAL A 109 17.23 -2.76 -4.78
C VAL A 109 18.17 -3.14 -5.92
N ASP A 110 17.98 -2.51 -7.07
CA ASP A 110 18.61 -2.84 -8.34
C ASP A 110 18.49 -4.35 -8.64
N ASP A 111 19.59 -5.00 -9.02
CA ASP A 111 19.66 -6.44 -9.26
C ASP A 111 20.12 -7.22 -8.02
N GLY A 112 19.93 -6.64 -6.83
CA GLY A 112 20.23 -7.29 -5.54
C GLY A 112 19.31 -8.47 -5.22
N GLU A 113 19.61 -9.13 -4.10
CA GLU A 113 18.80 -10.24 -3.60
C GLU A 113 17.43 -9.77 -3.08
N TRP A 114 16.42 -10.62 -3.25
CA TRP A 114 15.11 -10.41 -2.63
C TRP A 114 15.23 -10.60 -1.12
N MET A 115 14.81 -9.58 -0.38
CA MET A 115 14.81 -9.55 1.08
C MET A 115 13.36 -9.44 1.59
N PRO A 116 13.03 -10.07 2.73
CA PRO A 116 11.69 -9.97 3.30
C PRO A 116 11.39 -8.55 3.78
N MET A 117 10.15 -8.10 3.59
CA MET A 117 9.63 -6.90 4.25
C MET A 117 8.91 -7.28 5.54
N LYS A 118 8.89 -6.37 6.52
CA LYS A 118 8.19 -6.57 7.80
C LYS A 118 6.81 -5.91 7.75
N GLN A 119 5.74 -6.66 8.04
CA GLN A 119 4.41 -6.08 8.25
C GLN A 119 4.43 -5.13 9.45
N VAL A 120 3.80 -3.97 9.32
CA VAL A 120 3.72 -2.94 10.35
C VAL A 120 2.31 -2.40 10.43
N LEU A 121 1.82 -2.17 11.65
CA LEU A 121 0.56 -1.48 11.89
C LEU A 121 0.84 0.02 12.08
N GLN A 122 0.82 0.76 10.98
CA GLN A 122 1.09 2.20 10.92
C GLN A 122 0.19 2.85 9.87
N PRO A 123 -0.12 4.15 9.95
CA PRO A 123 -0.82 4.83 8.87
C PRO A 123 0.01 4.83 7.59
N ASP A 124 -0.65 4.75 6.44
CA ASP A 124 0.05 4.79 5.14
C ASP A 124 0.72 6.17 4.95
N PRO A 125 2.06 6.22 4.75
CA PRO A 125 2.76 7.47 4.54
C PRO A 125 2.28 8.30 3.34
N ALA A 126 1.72 7.67 2.30
CA ALA A 126 1.14 8.39 1.17
C ALA A 126 -0.08 9.22 1.59
N LEU A 127 -0.96 8.66 2.43
CA LEU A 127 -2.11 9.40 2.96
C LEU A 127 -1.69 10.43 4.01
N LEU A 128 -0.69 10.13 4.85
CA LEU A 128 -0.13 11.11 5.79
C LEU A 128 0.43 12.34 5.06
N VAL A 129 1.05 12.16 3.89
CA VAL A 129 1.50 13.28 3.05
C VAL A 129 0.31 14.11 2.57
N GLU A 130 -0.80 13.49 2.16
CA GLU A 130 -2.00 14.22 1.76
C GLU A 130 -2.65 14.97 2.93
N ASN A 131 -2.73 14.35 4.11
CA ASN A 131 -3.21 15.03 5.32
C ASN A 131 -2.36 16.26 5.64
N MET A 132 -1.02 16.12 5.60
CA MET A 132 -0.12 17.24 5.85
C MET A 132 -0.24 18.33 4.77
N ARG A 133 -0.50 17.97 3.51
CA ARG A 133 -0.77 18.93 2.44
C ARG A 133 -2.09 19.67 2.65
N ASP A 134 -3.13 18.99 3.13
CA ASP A 134 -4.41 19.63 3.51
C ASP A 134 -4.24 20.58 4.70
N ASP A 135 -3.39 20.23 5.67
CA ASP A 135 -3.10 21.06 6.84
C ASP A 135 -2.28 22.30 6.53
N LEU A 136 -1.32 22.18 5.61
CA LEU A 136 -0.45 23.29 5.19
C LEU A 136 -1.07 24.16 4.09
N ALA A 137 -2.24 23.83 3.58
CA ALA A 137 -2.86 24.56 2.48
C ALA A 137 -3.39 25.94 2.93
N GLU A 138 -3.02 26.99 2.20
CA GLU A 138 -3.54 28.35 2.41
C GLU A 138 -4.94 28.56 1.79
N ALA A 139 -5.44 27.58 1.05
CA ALA A 139 -6.76 27.58 0.42
C ALA A 139 -7.34 26.16 0.41
N LEU A 140 -8.66 26.05 0.20
CA LEU A 140 -9.33 24.75 0.13
C LEU A 140 -8.81 23.91 -1.04
N ARG A 141 -8.36 22.68 -0.74
CA ARG A 141 -7.94 21.68 -1.74
C ARG A 141 -9.08 20.80 -2.25
N GLY A 142 -10.21 20.81 -1.55
CA GLY A 142 -11.43 20.06 -1.84
C GLY A 142 -12.61 20.64 -1.07
N TYR A 143 -13.82 20.11 -1.29
CA TYR A 143 -14.96 20.44 -0.43
C TYR A 143 -14.74 19.82 0.95
N ASP A 144 -14.51 18.49 0.96
CA ASP A 144 -14.06 17.74 2.11
C ASP A 144 -12.59 17.33 1.93
N ARG A 145 -11.86 17.24 3.04
CA ARG A 145 -10.45 16.80 3.09
C ARG A 145 -10.31 15.30 2.90
N SER A 146 -9.09 14.85 2.65
CA SER A 146 -8.75 13.43 2.80
C SER A 146 -9.06 12.97 4.23
N PRO A 147 -9.50 11.73 4.47
CA PRO A 147 -9.72 11.24 5.83
C PRO A 147 -8.40 11.26 6.61
N GLU A 148 -8.49 11.34 7.94
CA GLU A 148 -7.31 11.12 8.79
C GLU A 148 -6.75 9.72 8.54
N ALA A 149 -5.43 9.61 8.38
CA ALA A 149 -4.79 8.34 8.13
C ALA A 149 -4.88 7.42 9.35
N GLU A 150 -5.52 6.27 9.18
CA GLU A 150 -5.62 5.22 10.19
C GLU A 150 -4.55 4.16 9.98
N PRO A 151 -4.12 3.44 11.04
CA PRO A 151 -3.21 2.31 10.89
C PRO A 151 -3.72 1.26 9.91
N SER A 152 -2.91 0.95 8.89
CA SER A 152 -3.25 -0.03 7.88
C SER A 152 -2.79 -1.44 8.30
N PRO A 153 -3.66 -2.47 8.27
CA PRO A 153 -3.27 -3.85 8.57
C PRO A 153 -2.45 -4.48 7.44
N HIS A 154 -2.48 -3.91 6.24
CA HIS A 154 -1.85 -4.45 5.03
C HIS A 154 -0.71 -3.54 4.54
N LEU A 155 0.12 -3.11 5.49
CA LEU A 155 1.30 -2.28 5.24
C LEU A 155 2.59 -3.03 5.63
N TRP A 156 3.56 -3.06 4.72
CA TRP A 156 4.88 -3.63 4.93
C TRP A 156 5.96 -2.57 4.81
N ARG A 157 7.06 -2.77 5.52
CA ARG A 157 8.19 -1.83 5.56
C ARG A 157 9.53 -2.55 5.48
N ALA A 158 10.47 -1.95 4.75
CA ALA A 158 11.88 -2.33 4.78
C ALA A 158 12.80 -1.11 4.71
N ALA A 159 13.95 -1.17 5.38
CA ALA A 159 14.94 -0.10 5.32
C ALA A 159 15.66 -0.09 3.96
N LEU A 160 15.89 1.10 3.40
CA LEU A 160 16.61 1.22 2.14
C LEU A 160 18.13 1.18 2.38
N PRO A 161 18.89 0.47 1.53
CA PRO A 161 20.33 0.44 1.62
C PRO A 161 20.92 1.81 1.30
N THR A 162 21.77 2.32 2.18
CA THR A 162 22.40 3.65 2.03
C THR A 162 23.87 3.57 1.64
N LYS A 163 24.43 2.36 1.53
CA LYS A 163 25.86 2.12 1.26
C LYS A 163 26.18 1.81 -0.21
N LEU A 164 25.17 1.81 -1.08
CA LEU A 164 25.38 1.69 -2.52
C LEU A 164 26.10 2.95 -3.05
N GLU A 165 26.50 2.92 -4.32
CA GLU A 165 27.10 4.09 -4.97
C GLU A 165 26.15 5.28 -4.98
N ALA A 166 26.68 6.50 -5.08
CA ALA A 166 25.82 7.66 -5.27
C ALA A 166 25.13 7.58 -6.65
N GLY A 167 23.84 7.88 -6.71
CA GLY A 167 23.04 7.71 -7.92
C GLY A 167 21.61 7.26 -7.66
N GLU A 168 20.86 7.07 -8.74
CA GLU A 168 19.50 6.53 -8.69
C GLU A 168 19.54 5.01 -8.55
N HIS A 169 18.67 4.49 -7.69
CA HIS A 169 18.50 3.06 -7.43
C HIS A 169 17.03 2.67 -7.56
N ARG A 170 16.78 1.55 -8.25
CA ARG A 170 15.42 1.02 -8.43
C ARG A 170 15.04 0.16 -7.25
N ILE A 171 13.85 0.37 -6.71
CA ILE A 171 13.23 -0.50 -5.72
C ILE A 171 12.20 -1.35 -6.46
N GLU A 172 12.27 -2.66 -6.30
CA GLU A 172 11.23 -3.58 -6.74
C GLU A 172 10.63 -4.25 -5.51
N VAL A 173 9.30 -4.31 -5.45
CA VAL A 173 8.54 -5.03 -4.42
C VAL A 173 7.68 -6.07 -5.10
N ARG A 174 7.61 -7.25 -4.50
CA ARG A 174 6.66 -8.30 -4.88
C ARG A 174 5.88 -8.80 -3.67
N ALA A 175 4.61 -9.05 -3.88
CA ALA A 175 3.75 -9.71 -2.90
C ALA A 175 3.14 -10.97 -3.52
N PHE A 176 2.92 -11.98 -2.70
CA PHE A 176 2.32 -13.24 -3.12
C PHE A 176 0.87 -13.30 -2.65
N ASP A 177 -0.01 -12.75 -3.47
CA ASP A 177 -1.45 -12.73 -3.23
C ASP A 177 -2.03 -14.14 -3.39
N ARG A 178 -2.98 -14.49 -2.50
CA ARG A 178 -3.60 -15.82 -2.44
C ARG A 178 -4.34 -16.22 -3.72
N TRP A 179 -4.93 -15.27 -4.44
CA TRP A 179 -5.78 -15.53 -5.60
C TRP A 179 -5.18 -15.06 -6.92
N ARG A 180 -4.33 -14.01 -6.89
CA ARG A 180 -3.67 -13.43 -8.06
C ARG A 180 -2.25 -13.97 -8.27
N GLY A 181 -1.66 -14.62 -7.27
CA GLY A 181 -0.27 -15.04 -7.30
C GLY A 181 0.67 -13.86 -7.10
N GLU A 182 1.77 -13.82 -7.85
CA GLU A 182 2.76 -12.76 -7.70
C GLU A 182 2.29 -11.43 -8.32
N VAL A 183 2.26 -10.38 -7.51
CA VAL A 183 2.01 -9.00 -7.93
C VAL A 183 3.24 -8.14 -7.63
N ARG A 184 3.50 -7.12 -8.45
CA ARG A 184 4.72 -6.30 -8.35
C ARG A 184 4.43 -4.81 -8.43
N ALA A 185 5.29 -4.04 -7.80
CA ALA A 185 5.40 -2.60 -8.01
C ALA A 185 6.86 -2.16 -7.94
N SER A 186 7.15 -0.99 -8.51
CA SER A 186 8.49 -0.43 -8.51
C SER A 186 8.48 1.06 -8.15
N ALA A 187 9.52 1.49 -7.45
CA ALA A 187 9.81 2.89 -7.15
C ALA A 187 11.30 3.15 -7.34
N ALA A 188 11.76 4.37 -7.08
CA ALA A 188 13.18 4.70 -7.09
C ALA A 188 13.52 5.69 -5.97
N TYR A 189 14.77 5.65 -5.54
CA TYR A 189 15.36 6.63 -4.63
C TYR A 189 16.79 6.95 -5.09
N ARG A 190 17.28 8.13 -4.72
CA ARG A 190 18.63 8.58 -5.05
C ARG A 190 19.51 8.66 -3.81
N LEU A 191 20.74 8.15 -3.91
CA LEU A 191 21.79 8.39 -2.93
C LEU A 191 22.65 9.58 -3.35
N GLU A 192 22.78 10.56 -2.46
CA GLU A 192 23.60 11.74 -2.65
C GLU A 192 24.77 11.80 -1.67
N GLU A 193 25.92 12.27 -2.16
CA GLU A 193 27.04 12.64 -1.31
C GLU A 193 26.71 13.94 -0.57
N ALA A 194 27.03 14.00 0.72
CA ALA A 194 26.94 15.23 1.49
C ALA A 194 28.18 15.39 2.35
N ARG A 195 28.76 16.59 2.35
CA ARG A 195 29.86 16.98 3.23
C ARG A 195 29.29 17.85 4.36
N PRO A 196 29.70 17.63 5.63
CA PRO A 196 29.33 18.50 6.75
C PRO A 196 29.75 19.95 6.54
#